data_AF-A6EDE9-F1
#
_entry.id   AF-A6EDE9-F1
#
_cell.length_a   1.000
_cell.length_b   1.000
_cell.length_c   1.000
_cell.angle_alpha   90.00
_cell.angle_beta   90.00
_cell.angle_gamma   90.00
#
_symmetry.space_group_name_H-M   'P 1'
#
loop_
_entity.id
_entity.type
_entity.pdbx_description
1 polymer ?
#
loop_
_entity_poly.entity_id
_entity_poly.type
_entity_poly.pdbx_seq_one_letter_code
_entity_poly.pdbx_strand_id
1 'polypeptide(L)'
;MFKIKVFQMKKICSFLMVMGLATLAGYGQVKVIGAVEPNDLTDKYPTHNEIYGKGGFRSVADVAERNGITPARRSQGMLVYVIAEEKLYQLKGGLADANWAEIAFGAGSGSGPGAILAVEKGGTGAATADDARVNLGLGNMAVQNKDAVEITNGAIDGTLIGSSTPSQGKFTELDVNSELRVTGQVVVTGDIRATGDVTANSDVRLKKNIVTIPPVSESLRRLHAVSYDRKDMDLHQIGFIAQNVQEYFPSLIRTDNDAQKTLSLNYQTMTVPLLKGWQEHDELIVAQQRELISLKSEVEELRKAVAELKGMLNSRK
;
A
#
# COMPACT_ATOMS: atom_id res chain seq x y z
N MET A 1 -26.95 -87.17 116.90
CA MET A 1 -27.19 -85.83 117.50
C MET A 1 -26.14 -84.92 116.86
N PHE A 2 -26.37 -84.03 115.89
CA PHE A 2 -27.47 -83.11 115.54
C PHE A 2 -27.61 -82.99 113.99
N LYS A 3 -28.83 -82.74 113.49
CA LYS A 3 -29.20 -82.46 112.07
C LYS A 3 -28.81 -81.03 111.67
N ILE A 4 -28.54 -80.76 110.38
CA ILE A 4 -29.01 -79.58 109.60
C ILE A 4 -28.75 -79.80 108.08
N LYS A 5 -29.68 -79.29 107.26
CA LYS A 5 -30.03 -79.61 105.86
C LYS A 5 -28.93 -79.36 104.80
N VAL A 6 -28.73 -80.34 103.92
CA VAL A 6 -28.14 -80.19 102.57
C VAL A 6 -29.28 -79.93 101.57
N PHE A 7 -29.40 -78.70 101.07
CA PHE A 7 -30.32 -78.35 99.98
C PHE A 7 -29.56 -77.64 98.84
N GLN A 8 -29.17 -78.43 97.84
CA GLN A 8 -29.01 -78.09 96.42
C GLN A 8 -28.39 -76.72 96.04
N MET A 9 -27.05 -76.62 96.11
CA MET A 9 -26.25 -75.50 95.55
C MET A 9 -25.59 -75.83 94.20
N LYS A 10 -25.85 -77.00 93.62
CA LYS A 10 -25.19 -77.49 92.38
C LYS A 10 -25.86 -77.07 91.07
N LYS A 11 -27.07 -76.50 91.08
CA LYS A 11 -27.81 -76.11 89.85
C LYS A 11 -27.71 -74.63 89.46
N ILE A 12 -27.09 -73.78 90.29
CA ILE A 12 -26.96 -72.33 90.02
C ILE A 12 -25.59 -71.98 89.42
N CYS A 13 -24.50 -72.65 89.83
CA CYS A 13 -23.17 -72.41 89.24
C CYS A 13 -23.02 -72.92 87.80
N SER A 14 -23.81 -73.91 87.37
CA SER A 14 -23.76 -74.41 85.99
C SER A 14 -24.56 -73.57 84.98
N PHE A 15 -25.42 -72.66 85.46
CA PHE A 15 -26.20 -71.74 84.61
C PHE A 15 -25.50 -70.38 84.44
N LEU A 16 -24.67 -69.97 85.40
CA LEU A 16 -23.89 -68.73 85.36
C LEU A 16 -22.50 -68.87 84.69
N MET A 17 -21.98 -70.08 84.51
CA MET A 17 -20.67 -70.31 83.89
C MET A 17 -20.70 -70.41 82.35
N VAL A 18 -21.90 -70.40 81.74
CA VAL A 18 -22.09 -70.43 80.27
C VAL A 18 -22.28 -69.03 79.67
N MET A 19 -22.40 -67.97 80.49
CA MET A 19 -22.57 -66.59 80.03
C MET A 19 -21.32 -65.72 80.17
N GLY A 20 -20.14 -66.35 80.13
CA GLY A 20 -18.86 -65.67 80.01
C GLY A 20 -18.14 -66.15 78.76
N LEU A 21 -18.33 -65.48 77.62
CA LEU A 21 -17.35 -65.52 76.54
C LEU A 21 -17.37 -64.20 75.75
N ALA A 22 -16.41 -63.35 76.14
CA ALA A 22 -15.74 -62.30 75.39
C ALA A 22 -16.37 -61.81 74.06
N THR A 23 -16.83 -60.56 74.05
CA THR A 23 -16.76 -59.75 72.82
C THR A 23 -15.32 -59.30 72.62
N LEU A 24 -14.49 -60.16 72.02
CA LEU A 24 -13.30 -59.71 71.31
C LEU A 24 -13.75 -59.13 69.97
N ALA A 25 -13.61 -57.82 69.79
CA ALA A 25 -13.70 -57.21 68.47
C ALA A 25 -12.49 -57.67 67.63
N GLY A 26 -12.66 -58.76 66.89
CA GLY A 26 -11.72 -59.16 65.87
C GLY A 26 -11.94 -58.33 64.62
N TYR A 27 -11.03 -57.39 64.31
CA TYR A 27 -10.95 -56.81 62.97
C TYR A 27 -10.35 -57.85 62.02
N GLY A 28 -11.20 -58.78 61.56
CA GLY A 28 -10.87 -59.69 60.48
C GLY A 28 -10.88 -58.92 59.16
N GLN A 29 -9.71 -58.66 58.58
CA GLN A 29 -9.65 -58.20 57.19
C GLN A 29 -10.00 -59.37 56.28
N VAL A 30 -11.18 -59.33 55.67
CA VAL A 30 -11.58 -60.28 54.63
C VAL A 30 -10.92 -59.84 53.33
N LYS A 31 -10.00 -60.66 52.82
CA LYS A 31 -9.41 -60.43 51.49
C LYS A 31 -10.48 -60.70 50.43
N VAL A 32 -10.98 -59.66 49.79
CA VAL A 32 -11.87 -59.82 48.63
C VAL A 32 -11.02 -60.31 47.45
N ILE A 33 -11.25 -61.54 47.00
CA ILE A 33 -10.48 -62.19 45.91
C ILE A 33 -11.11 -61.96 44.52
N GLY A 34 -12.20 -61.20 44.43
CA GLY A 34 -12.92 -60.87 43.21
C GLY A 34 -13.62 -59.51 43.30
N ALA A 35 -14.25 -59.06 42.23
CA ALA A 35 -15.04 -57.84 42.25
C ALA A 35 -16.29 -58.01 43.13
N VAL A 36 -16.68 -56.94 43.83
CA VAL A 36 -17.96 -56.90 44.56
C VAL A 36 -19.02 -56.46 43.57
N GLU A 37 -19.69 -57.43 42.95
CA GLU A 37 -20.75 -57.23 41.96
C GLU A 37 -22.11 -57.70 42.53
N PRO A 38 -23.23 -57.11 42.10
CA PRO A 38 -24.55 -57.66 42.43
C PRO A 38 -24.72 -59.05 41.83
N ASN A 39 -25.43 -59.93 42.54
CA ASN A 39 -25.69 -61.30 42.05
C ASN A 39 -26.65 -61.34 40.84
N ASP A 40 -27.43 -60.28 40.62
CA ASP A 40 -28.35 -60.10 39.50
C ASP A 40 -28.39 -58.61 39.10
N LEU A 41 -28.62 -58.33 37.82
CA LEU A 41 -28.87 -56.99 37.29
C LEU A 41 -30.12 -56.35 37.91
N THR A 42 -31.07 -57.15 38.39
CA THR A 42 -32.30 -56.66 39.06
C THR A 42 -32.14 -56.36 40.56
N ASP A 43 -30.95 -56.57 41.13
CA ASP A 43 -30.71 -56.34 42.55
C ASP A 43 -31.06 -54.89 42.95
N LYS A 44 -31.84 -54.79 44.02
CA LYS A 44 -32.39 -53.54 44.52
C LYS A 44 -31.31 -52.69 45.19
N TYR A 45 -30.28 -53.30 45.77
CA TYR A 45 -29.32 -52.59 46.62
C TYR A 45 -27.95 -52.39 45.96
N PRO A 46 -27.28 -51.26 46.21
CA PRO A 46 -25.87 -51.08 45.91
C PRO A 46 -24.97 -52.15 46.52
N THR A 47 -23.83 -52.45 45.87
CA THR A 47 -22.76 -53.25 46.50
C THR A 47 -22.05 -52.52 47.64
N HIS A 48 -22.14 -51.18 47.70
CA HIS A 48 -21.63 -50.33 48.79
C HIS A 48 -22.31 -48.94 48.80
N ASN A 49 -22.25 -48.22 49.93
CA ASN A 49 -22.84 -46.89 50.11
C ASN A 49 -21.95 -45.75 49.56
N GLU A 50 -22.56 -44.63 49.19
CA GLU A 50 -21.89 -43.53 48.48
C GLU A 50 -20.69 -42.92 49.20
N ILE A 51 -20.85 -42.69 50.51
CA ILE A 51 -19.83 -42.14 51.40
C ILE A 51 -18.60 -43.04 51.57
N TYR A 52 -18.71 -44.32 51.20
CA TYR A 52 -17.64 -45.31 51.22
C TYR A 52 -17.33 -45.86 49.83
N GLY A 53 -17.87 -45.25 48.75
CA GLY A 53 -17.50 -45.59 47.37
C GLY A 53 -18.55 -45.46 46.26
N LYS A 54 -19.81 -45.06 46.49
CA LYS A 54 -20.86 -45.09 45.43
C LYS A 54 -21.56 -43.77 45.02
N GLY A 55 -20.90 -43.02 44.14
CA GLY A 55 -21.49 -42.32 42.99
C GLY A 55 -20.67 -42.62 41.74
N GLY A 56 -20.00 -43.77 41.78
CA GLY A 56 -18.85 -44.10 40.94
C GLY A 56 -19.19 -44.21 39.47
N PHE A 57 -18.19 -43.88 38.66
CA PHE A 57 -18.23 -44.02 37.22
C PHE A 57 -18.63 -45.45 36.82
N ARG A 58 -19.74 -45.58 36.11
CA ARG A 58 -20.18 -46.84 35.50
C ARG A 58 -20.24 -46.67 33.99
N SER A 59 -19.83 -47.69 33.24
CA SER A 59 -20.12 -47.78 31.81
C SER A 59 -21.33 -48.70 31.57
N VAL A 60 -22.24 -48.29 30.68
CA VAL A 60 -23.42 -49.06 30.25
C VAL A 60 -23.49 -49.08 28.73
N ALA A 61 -24.15 -50.09 28.15
CA ALA A 61 -24.21 -50.26 26.71
C ALA A 61 -24.97 -49.12 26.03
N ASP A 62 -26.15 -48.75 26.55
CA ASP A 62 -27.03 -47.75 25.95
C ASP A 62 -27.83 -46.93 27.00
N VAL A 63 -28.67 -46.02 26.52
CA VAL A 63 -29.52 -45.16 27.36
C VAL A 63 -30.61 -45.97 28.08
N ALA A 64 -31.08 -47.08 27.50
CA ALA A 64 -32.07 -47.93 28.15
C ALA A 64 -31.47 -48.61 29.38
N GLU A 65 -30.22 -49.08 29.32
CA GLU A 65 -29.49 -49.61 30.47
C GLU A 65 -29.16 -48.52 31.51
N ARG A 66 -28.86 -47.29 31.09
CA ARG A 66 -28.69 -46.14 32.00
C ARG A 66 -29.98 -45.85 32.78
N ASN A 67 -31.10 -45.75 32.07
CA ASN A 67 -32.41 -45.48 32.68
C ASN A 67 -32.95 -46.70 33.45
N GLY A 68 -32.51 -47.92 33.09
CA GLY A 68 -32.79 -49.16 33.83
C GLY A 68 -32.09 -49.28 35.18
N ILE A 69 -31.16 -48.37 35.52
CA ILE A 69 -30.57 -48.32 36.86
C ILE A 69 -31.67 -48.00 37.85
N THR A 70 -31.95 -48.94 38.77
CA THR A 70 -33.02 -48.76 39.77
C THR A 70 -32.77 -47.52 40.65
N PRO A 71 -33.80 -46.79 41.09
CA PRO A 71 -33.62 -45.59 41.92
C PRO A 71 -32.80 -45.83 43.20
N ALA A 72 -32.92 -47.02 43.80
CA ALA A 72 -32.13 -47.42 44.97
C ALA A 72 -30.63 -47.59 44.67
N ARG A 73 -30.23 -47.69 43.39
CA ARG A 73 -28.84 -47.75 42.95
C ARG A 73 -28.28 -46.39 42.51
N ARG A 74 -29.10 -45.34 42.47
CA ARG A 74 -28.72 -43.98 42.05
C ARG A 74 -28.37 -43.09 43.23
N SER A 75 -27.42 -42.21 43.02
CA SER A 75 -27.09 -41.10 43.91
C SER A 75 -26.99 -39.80 43.13
N GLN A 76 -27.29 -38.69 43.79
CA GLN A 76 -27.07 -37.38 43.18
C GLN A 76 -25.57 -37.19 42.91
N GLY A 77 -25.22 -36.83 41.69
CA GLY A 77 -23.83 -36.70 41.24
C GLY A 77 -23.25 -37.96 40.61
N MET A 78 -23.99 -39.08 40.55
CA MET A 78 -23.57 -40.32 39.89
C MET A 78 -23.16 -40.09 38.44
N LEU A 79 -22.02 -40.65 38.03
CA LEU A 79 -21.50 -40.59 36.66
C LEU A 79 -21.74 -41.89 35.91
N VAL A 80 -22.30 -41.80 34.70
CA VAL A 80 -22.51 -42.95 33.81
C VAL A 80 -22.03 -42.65 32.40
N TYR A 81 -21.14 -43.46 31.87
CA TYR A 81 -20.74 -43.43 30.46
C TYR A 81 -21.61 -44.39 29.65
N VAL A 82 -22.27 -43.87 28.62
CA VAL A 82 -23.11 -44.64 27.70
C VAL A 82 -22.29 -44.93 26.45
N ILE A 83 -21.97 -46.21 26.22
CA ILE A 83 -21.05 -46.65 25.16
C ILE A 83 -21.65 -46.39 23.77
N ALA A 84 -22.92 -46.72 23.54
CA ALA A 84 -23.58 -46.54 22.26
C ALA A 84 -23.65 -45.08 21.79
N GLU A 85 -23.59 -44.12 22.71
CA GLU A 85 -23.63 -42.69 22.40
C GLU A 85 -22.27 -42.00 22.57
N GLU A 86 -21.25 -42.73 23.06
CA GLU A 86 -19.93 -42.21 23.43
C GLU A 86 -19.96 -41.00 24.41
N LYS A 87 -20.96 -40.95 25.30
CA LYS A 87 -21.24 -39.79 26.17
C LYS A 87 -21.15 -40.09 27.65
N LEU A 88 -20.65 -39.13 28.43
CA LEU A 88 -20.74 -39.16 29.90
C LEU A 88 -21.98 -38.38 30.37
N TYR A 89 -22.74 -38.97 31.31
CA TYR A 89 -23.88 -38.35 31.97
C TYR A 89 -23.65 -38.22 33.47
N GLN A 90 -24.20 -37.17 34.07
CA GLN A 90 -24.26 -36.96 35.51
C GLN A 90 -25.71 -36.79 35.97
N LEU A 91 -26.08 -37.47 37.06
CA LEU A 91 -27.41 -37.32 37.65
C LEU A 91 -27.47 -36.07 38.53
N LYS A 92 -28.31 -35.08 38.18
CA LYS A 92 -28.39 -33.77 38.86
C LYS A 92 -29.81 -33.46 39.34
N GLY A 93 -29.96 -32.94 40.56
CA GLY A 93 -31.25 -32.41 41.03
C GLY A 93 -32.32 -33.47 41.36
N GLY A 94 -31.91 -34.72 41.65
CA GLY A 94 -32.78 -35.82 42.10
C GLY A 94 -32.48 -37.13 41.38
N LEU A 95 -33.28 -38.18 41.63
CA LEU A 95 -32.97 -39.55 41.18
C LEU A 95 -33.73 -40.05 39.94
N ALA A 96 -34.63 -39.25 39.37
CA ALA A 96 -35.45 -39.62 38.21
C ALA A 96 -34.66 -39.63 36.89
N ASP A 97 -35.17 -40.28 35.84
CA ASP A 97 -34.51 -40.31 34.52
C ASP A 97 -34.38 -38.94 33.86
N ALA A 98 -35.31 -38.02 34.16
CA ALA A 98 -35.27 -36.64 33.66
C ALA A 98 -34.06 -35.84 34.16
N ASN A 99 -33.37 -36.35 35.19
CA ASN A 99 -32.28 -35.64 35.87
C ASN A 99 -30.89 -36.02 35.35
N TRP A 100 -30.80 -36.89 34.34
CA TRP A 100 -29.54 -37.18 33.66
C TRP A 100 -29.14 -35.99 32.77
N ALA A 101 -28.00 -35.37 33.08
CA ALA A 101 -27.41 -34.29 32.29
C ALA A 101 -26.12 -34.77 31.61
N GLU A 102 -25.98 -34.54 30.30
CA GLU A 102 -24.75 -34.83 29.56
C GLU A 102 -23.60 -33.93 30.05
N ILE A 103 -22.42 -34.52 30.24
CA ILE A 103 -21.15 -33.81 30.43
C ILE A 103 -20.40 -33.87 29.11
N ALA A 104 -20.32 -32.73 28.43
CA ALA A 104 -19.47 -32.58 27.27
C ALA A 104 -18.02 -32.35 27.70
N PHE A 105 -17.12 -33.29 27.39
CA PHE A 105 -15.67 -33.04 27.42
C PHE A 105 -15.25 -32.51 26.04
N GLY A 106 -15.41 -31.21 25.83
CA GLY A 106 -15.08 -30.55 24.57
C GLY A 106 -14.16 -29.38 24.80
N ALA A 107 -13.17 -29.23 23.90
CA ALA A 107 -12.37 -28.04 23.70
C ALA A 107 -13.28 -26.85 23.34
N GLY A 108 -13.90 -26.26 24.36
CA GLY A 108 -14.71 -25.07 24.24
C GLY A 108 -13.81 -23.86 24.02
N SER A 109 -13.93 -23.28 22.83
CA SER A 109 -13.91 -21.83 22.59
C SER A 109 -13.45 -20.99 23.78
N GLY A 110 -12.20 -20.52 23.73
CA GLY A 110 -11.64 -19.60 24.71
C GLY A 110 -12.53 -18.38 24.91
N SER A 111 -13.30 -18.40 25.99
CA SER A 111 -14.02 -17.26 26.54
C SER A 111 -13.84 -17.28 28.06
N GLY A 112 -12.59 -17.48 28.50
CA GLY A 112 -12.16 -17.23 29.87
C GLY A 112 -11.44 -15.87 29.92
N PRO A 113 -11.56 -15.09 31.02
CA PRO A 113 -10.88 -13.82 31.14
C PRO A 113 -9.37 -14.06 31.18
N GLY A 114 -8.65 -13.66 30.12
CA GLY A 114 -7.18 -13.74 30.04
C GLY A 114 -6.57 -14.59 28.92
N ALA A 115 -7.36 -15.11 27.97
CA ALA A 115 -6.79 -15.79 26.80
C ALA A 115 -6.25 -14.78 25.77
N ILE A 116 -4.94 -14.78 25.56
CA ILE A 116 -4.30 -14.11 24.41
C ILE A 116 -4.90 -14.75 23.15
N LEU A 117 -5.52 -13.95 22.28
CA LEU A 117 -6.11 -14.44 21.03
C LEU A 117 -5.01 -15.08 20.17
N ALA A 118 -5.20 -16.33 19.76
CA ALA A 118 -4.26 -17.02 18.87
C ALA A 118 -4.13 -16.25 17.55
N VAL A 119 -2.90 -16.11 17.03
CA VAL A 119 -2.57 -15.42 15.76
C VAL A 119 -3.37 -15.98 14.58
N GLU A 120 -3.83 -17.23 14.67
CA GLU A 120 -4.70 -17.90 13.69
C GLU A 120 -6.12 -17.29 13.59
N LYS A 121 -6.54 -16.48 14.57
CA LYS A 121 -7.74 -15.62 14.53
C LYS A 121 -7.39 -14.15 14.27
N GLY A 122 -6.23 -13.90 13.69
CA GLY A 122 -5.79 -12.60 13.14
C GLY A 122 -5.38 -11.55 14.16
N GLY A 123 -5.46 -11.80 15.47
CA GLY A 123 -5.08 -10.84 16.51
C GLY A 123 -5.93 -9.55 16.56
N THR A 124 -6.86 -9.37 15.63
CA THR A 124 -7.76 -8.22 15.54
C THR A 124 -9.07 -8.43 16.29
N GLY A 125 -9.44 -9.68 16.61
CA GLY A 125 -10.74 -10.01 17.22
C GLY A 125 -11.95 -9.83 16.27
N ALA A 126 -11.70 -9.62 14.97
CA ALA A 126 -12.73 -9.37 13.98
C ALA A 126 -13.28 -10.67 13.35
N ALA A 127 -14.59 -10.69 13.07
CA ALA A 127 -15.25 -11.78 12.32
C ALA A 127 -15.36 -11.49 10.81
N THR A 128 -15.09 -10.25 10.38
CA THR A 128 -15.10 -9.81 8.98
C THR A 128 -13.78 -9.14 8.59
N ALA A 129 -13.47 -9.11 7.30
CA ALA A 129 -12.28 -8.40 6.81
C ALA A 129 -12.37 -6.89 7.04
N ASP A 130 -13.58 -6.31 7.03
CA ASP A 130 -13.81 -4.88 7.24
C ASP A 130 -13.49 -4.50 8.68
N ASP A 131 -14.03 -5.23 9.66
CA ASP A 131 -13.75 -5.04 11.08
C ASP A 131 -12.26 -5.24 11.38
N ALA A 132 -11.60 -6.19 10.72
CA ALA A 132 -10.18 -6.43 10.90
C ALA A 132 -9.33 -5.21 10.47
N ARG A 133 -9.67 -4.57 9.34
CA ARG A 133 -8.97 -3.36 8.86
C ARG A 133 -9.23 -2.15 9.75
N VAL A 134 -10.45 -2.02 10.27
CA VAL A 134 -10.81 -0.98 11.25
C VAL A 134 -10.01 -1.13 12.53
N ASN A 135 -9.93 -2.35 13.09
CA ASN A 135 -9.21 -2.62 14.33
C ASN A 135 -7.70 -2.38 14.23
N LEU A 136 -7.13 -2.51 13.02
CA LEU A 136 -5.72 -2.21 12.74
C LEU A 136 -5.48 -0.74 12.34
N GLY A 137 -6.52 0.08 12.20
CA GLY A 137 -6.41 1.48 11.81
C GLY A 137 -5.85 1.70 10.39
N LEU A 138 -5.96 0.72 9.50
CA LEU A 138 -5.34 0.78 8.17
C LEU A 138 -6.03 1.74 7.20
N GLY A 139 -7.25 2.18 7.53
CA GLY A 139 -8.05 3.08 6.72
C GLY A 139 -8.36 2.54 5.32
N ASN A 140 -8.65 3.45 4.39
CA ASN A 140 -9.02 3.09 3.01
C ASN A 140 -7.83 2.54 2.20
N MET A 141 -6.59 2.76 2.63
CA MET A 141 -5.39 2.25 1.94
C MET A 141 -5.42 0.72 1.83
N ALA A 142 -5.96 0.04 2.84
CA ALA A 142 -6.00 -1.43 2.88
C ALA A 142 -7.03 -2.08 1.93
N VAL A 143 -7.83 -1.28 1.22
CA VAL A 143 -8.73 -1.79 0.16
C VAL A 143 -8.37 -1.28 -1.23
N GLN A 144 -7.39 -0.38 -1.35
CA GLN A 144 -6.99 0.12 -2.66
C GLN A 144 -6.25 -0.97 -3.44
N ASN A 145 -6.55 -1.10 -4.73
CA ASN A 145 -5.82 -2.01 -5.60
C ASN A 145 -4.37 -1.53 -5.72
N LYS A 146 -3.43 -2.48 -5.74
CA LYS A 146 -1.99 -2.17 -5.88
C LYS A 146 -1.64 -1.31 -7.09
N ASP A 147 -2.45 -1.40 -8.15
CA ASP A 147 -2.26 -0.70 -9.41
C ASP A 147 -3.16 0.56 -9.55
N ALA A 148 -3.95 0.89 -8.52
CA ALA A 148 -4.88 2.02 -8.52
C ALA A 148 -4.93 2.66 -7.13
N VAL A 149 -3.76 3.08 -6.64
CA VAL A 149 -3.65 3.81 -5.39
C VAL A 149 -3.99 5.29 -5.64
N GLU A 150 -4.99 5.80 -4.94
CA GLU A 150 -5.39 7.21 -4.93
C GLU A 150 -4.81 7.93 -3.70
N ILE A 151 -4.14 9.06 -3.96
CA ILE A 151 -3.56 9.95 -2.94
C ILE A 151 -4.18 11.33 -3.13
N THR A 152 -5.24 11.62 -2.37
CA THR A 152 -6.09 12.79 -2.61
C THR A 152 -5.61 14.05 -1.87
N ASN A 153 -4.78 13.91 -0.84
CA ASN A 153 -4.34 15.03 0.03
C ASN A 153 -2.96 14.83 0.68
N GLY A 154 -2.11 13.94 0.13
CA GLY A 154 -0.80 13.61 0.69
C GLY A 154 0.37 14.18 -0.12
N ALA A 155 1.46 14.53 0.56
CA ALA A 155 2.75 14.74 -0.10
C ALA A 155 3.44 13.39 -0.31
N ILE A 156 3.95 13.15 -1.51
CA ILE A 156 4.84 12.02 -1.80
C ILE A 156 6.28 12.56 -1.65
N ASP A 157 6.73 12.69 -0.41
CA ASP A 157 8.08 13.22 -0.11
C ASP A 157 9.12 12.09 -0.06
N GLY A 158 10.34 12.38 -0.49
CA GLY A 158 11.47 11.43 -0.52
C GLY A 158 11.26 10.18 -1.38
N THR A 159 10.16 10.06 -2.11
CA THR A 159 9.79 8.87 -2.86
C THR A 159 9.96 9.11 -4.35
N LEU A 160 10.86 8.36 -4.99
CA LEU A 160 11.02 8.40 -6.44
C LEU A 160 9.82 7.76 -7.13
N ILE A 161 9.00 8.57 -7.78
CA ILE A 161 7.89 8.09 -8.61
C ILE A 161 8.45 7.60 -9.95
N GLY A 162 8.18 6.34 -10.32
CA GLY A 162 8.68 5.73 -11.56
C GLY A 162 10.05 5.02 -11.46
N SER A 163 10.57 4.78 -10.24
CA SER A 163 11.93 4.22 -10.04
C SER A 163 12.10 2.74 -10.42
N SER A 164 11.05 1.91 -10.31
CA SER A 164 11.14 0.47 -10.63
C SER A 164 11.12 0.17 -12.14
N THR A 165 10.67 1.13 -12.97
CA THR A 165 10.82 1.15 -14.42
C THR A 165 11.31 2.55 -14.84
N PRO A 166 12.62 2.79 -14.92
CA PRO A 166 13.27 4.11 -14.84
C PRO A 166 12.92 5.20 -15.87
N SER A 167 11.91 5.03 -16.72
CA SER A 167 11.81 5.81 -17.95
C SER A 167 10.57 6.70 -18.08
N GLN A 168 9.47 6.49 -17.35
CA GLN A 168 8.22 7.22 -17.65
C GLN A 168 7.33 7.42 -16.41
N GLY A 169 7.22 8.67 -15.95
CA GLY A 169 6.03 9.15 -15.26
C GLY A 169 5.00 9.56 -16.31
N LYS A 170 3.78 9.01 -16.26
CA LYS A 170 2.69 9.41 -17.16
C LYS A 170 1.66 10.18 -16.37
N PHE A 171 1.42 11.41 -16.77
CA PHE A 171 0.40 12.28 -16.21
C PHE A 171 -0.57 12.67 -17.32
N THR A 172 -1.87 12.63 -17.05
CA THR A 172 -2.86 13.24 -17.95
C THR A 172 -2.74 14.76 -17.91
N GLU A 173 -2.53 15.30 -16.71
CA GLU A 173 -2.31 16.71 -16.44
C GLU A 173 -1.26 16.84 -15.32
N LEU A 174 -0.34 17.78 -15.48
CA LEU A 174 0.65 18.12 -14.46
C LEU A 174 0.45 19.60 -14.09
N ASP A 175 -0.15 19.84 -12.93
CA ASP A 175 -0.32 21.17 -12.37
C ASP A 175 0.81 21.48 -11.36
N VAL A 176 1.57 22.55 -11.61
CA VAL A 176 2.73 22.96 -10.81
C VAL A 176 2.53 24.38 -10.31
N ASN A 177 2.28 24.53 -9.01
CA ASN A 177 1.93 25.82 -8.38
C ASN A 177 3.11 26.76 -8.10
N SER A 178 4.37 26.31 -8.20
CA SER A 178 5.54 27.14 -7.86
C SER A 178 6.64 27.06 -8.90
N GLU A 179 7.39 25.96 -8.97
CA GLU A 179 8.52 25.82 -9.88
C GLU A 179 8.60 24.41 -10.47
N LEU A 180 8.75 24.31 -11.79
CA LEU A 180 9.12 23.09 -12.49
C LEU A 180 10.61 23.15 -12.87
N ARG A 181 11.44 22.33 -12.22
CA ARG A 181 12.86 22.18 -12.56
C ARG A 181 13.08 20.94 -13.41
N VAL A 182 13.54 21.12 -14.64
CA VAL A 182 13.92 20.03 -15.54
C VAL A 182 15.43 20.07 -15.74
N THR A 183 16.14 19.03 -15.30
CA THR A 183 17.59 18.90 -15.46
C THR A 183 17.99 18.33 -16.82
N GLY A 184 17.05 17.67 -17.50
CA GLY A 184 17.19 17.12 -18.84
C GLY A 184 16.59 18.02 -19.93
N GLN A 185 16.19 17.40 -21.04
CA GLN A 185 15.54 18.07 -22.15
C GLN A 185 14.02 18.10 -21.97
N VAL A 186 13.39 19.17 -22.43
CA VAL A 186 11.93 19.27 -22.58
C VAL A 186 11.60 19.10 -24.05
N VAL A 187 10.86 18.04 -24.38
CA VAL A 187 10.34 17.78 -25.73
C VAL A 187 8.82 17.88 -25.67
N VAL A 188 8.25 18.81 -26.44
CA VAL A 188 6.81 19.11 -26.44
C VAL A 188 6.27 18.87 -27.85
N THR A 189 5.25 18.04 -27.98
CA THR A 189 4.56 17.78 -29.27
C THR A 189 3.59 18.91 -29.63
N GLY A 190 3.06 19.62 -28.63
CA GLY A 190 2.17 20.77 -28.79
C GLY A 190 2.88 22.11 -28.57
N ASP A 191 2.07 23.14 -28.32
CA ASP A 191 2.57 24.51 -28.14
C ASP A 191 3.16 24.73 -26.74
N ILE A 192 4.15 25.63 -26.68
CA ILE A 192 4.66 26.19 -25.42
C ILE A 192 4.12 27.61 -25.30
N ARG A 193 3.23 27.85 -24.33
CA ARG A 193 2.69 29.18 -24.03
C ARG A 193 3.26 29.68 -22.70
N ALA A 194 4.09 30.71 -22.76
CA ALA A 194 4.60 31.42 -21.58
C ALA A 194 3.87 32.77 -21.43
N THR A 195 3.41 33.08 -20.21
CA THR A 195 2.86 34.40 -19.88
C THR A 195 3.94 35.42 -19.55
N GLY A 196 5.14 34.96 -19.20
CA GLY A 196 6.34 35.75 -19.00
C GLY A 196 7.43 35.45 -20.02
N ASP A 197 8.67 35.86 -19.71
CA ASP A 197 9.81 35.76 -20.63
C ASP A 197 10.40 34.34 -20.73
N VAL A 198 10.88 34.00 -21.93
CA VAL A 198 11.74 32.83 -22.16
C VAL A 198 13.18 33.32 -22.31
N THR A 199 14.01 33.05 -21.30
CA THR A 199 15.40 33.53 -21.27
C THR A 199 16.39 32.39 -21.51
N ALA A 200 17.55 32.74 -22.07
CA ALA A 200 18.69 31.83 -22.25
C ALA A 200 19.94 32.43 -21.62
N ASN A 201 20.75 31.59 -20.97
CA ASN A 201 21.98 32.02 -20.31
C ASN A 201 22.97 32.64 -21.31
N SER A 202 23.42 33.86 -21.04
CA SER A 202 24.27 34.63 -21.96
C SER A 202 25.42 35.41 -21.29
N ASP A 203 25.68 35.15 -20.00
CA ASP A 203 26.76 35.77 -19.21
C ASP A 203 28.14 35.52 -19.85
N VAL A 204 29.01 36.54 -19.84
CA VAL A 204 30.39 36.45 -20.38
C VAL A 204 31.20 35.35 -19.72
N ARG A 205 30.96 35.03 -18.44
CA ARG A 205 31.61 33.93 -17.69
C ARG A 205 31.28 32.55 -18.25
N LEU A 206 30.18 32.43 -18.98
CA LEU A 206 29.74 31.19 -19.64
C LEU A 206 30.24 31.10 -21.09
N LYS A 207 31.00 32.09 -21.57
CA LYS A 207 31.48 32.18 -22.96
C LYS A 207 32.99 32.08 -23.03
N LYS A 208 33.48 31.53 -24.13
CA LYS A 208 34.90 31.45 -24.50
C LYS A 208 35.06 31.72 -25.99
N ASN A 209 36.27 32.08 -26.43
CA ASN A 209 36.58 32.34 -27.85
C ASN A 209 35.61 33.36 -28.49
N ILE A 210 35.38 34.49 -27.79
CA ILE A 210 34.45 35.53 -28.24
C ILE A 210 35.09 36.28 -29.41
N VAL A 211 34.48 36.17 -30.60
CA VAL A 211 34.92 36.85 -31.82
C VAL A 211 33.74 37.65 -32.38
N THR A 212 34.02 38.86 -32.88
CA THR A 212 33.02 39.69 -33.56
C THR A 212 32.54 39.00 -34.84
N ILE A 213 31.24 39.02 -35.09
CA ILE A 213 30.64 38.42 -36.28
C ILE A 213 31.14 39.18 -37.53
N PRO A 214 31.68 38.49 -38.55
CA PRO A 214 32.10 39.11 -39.81
C PRO A 214 30.90 39.67 -40.58
N PRO A 215 31.10 40.40 -41.68
CA PRO A 215 30.00 40.87 -42.51
C PRO A 215 29.07 39.72 -42.96
N VAL A 216 27.76 39.90 -42.84
CA VAL A 216 26.73 38.88 -43.11
C VAL A 216 25.72 39.28 -44.19
N SER A 217 25.77 40.51 -44.71
CA SER A 217 24.77 41.01 -45.65
C SER A 217 24.59 40.14 -46.89
N GLU A 218 25.68 39.59 -47.45
CA GLU A 218 25.57 38.69 -48.60
C GLU A 218 24.87 37.38 -48.23
N SER A 219 25.26 36.78 -47.11
CA SER A 219 24.63 35.58 -46.56
C SER A 219 23.13 35.77 -46.31
N LEU A 220 22.73 36.90 -45.71
CA LEU A 220 21.32 37.23 -45.47
C LEU A 220 20.53 37.38 -46.77
N ARG A 221 21.10 38.00 -47.81
CA ARG A 221 20.44 38.18 -49.12
C ARG A 221 20.18 36.85 -49.85
N ARG A 222 20.94 35.80 -49.53
CA ARG A 222 20.80 34.46 -50.12
C ARG A 222 19.82 33.57 -49.34
N LEU A 223 19.30 34.03 -48.19
CA LEU A 223 18.29 33.30 -47.45
C LEU A 223 16.92 33.40 -48.12
N HIS A 224 16.20 32.27 -48.13
CA HIS A 224 14.86 32.18 -48.69
C HIS A 224 13.82 32.30 -47.57
N ALA A 225 13.18 33.47 -47.48
CA ALA A 225 11.94 33.62 -46.71
C ALA A 225 10.77 33.03 -47.50
N VAL A 226 10.11 32.02 -46.96
CA VAL A 226 9.09 31.24 -47.67
C VAL A 226 7.78 31.17 -46.89
N SER A 227 6.68 31.03 -47.61
CA SER A 227 5.37 30.61 -47.10
C SER A 227 5.16 29.16 -47.51
N TYR A 228 4.67 28.33 -46.60
CA TYR A 228 4.53 26.90 -46.83
C TYR A 228 3.43 26.29 -45.96
N ASP A 229 2.90 25.17 -46.44
CA ASP A 229 2.02 24.30 -45.69
C ASP A 229 2.82 23.14 -45.09
N ARG A 230 2.55 22.82 -43.83
CA ARG A 230 3.13 21.65 -43.18
C ARG A 230 2.48 20.38 -43.75
N LYS A 231 3.28 19.32 -43.90
CA LYS A 231 2.79 18.02 -44.42
C LYS A 231 2.20 17.13 -43.33
N ASP A 232 2.63 17.33 -42.09
CA ASP A 232 2.28 16.56 -40.91
C ASP A 232 1.14 17.16 -40.10
N MET A 233 0.79 18.42 -40.37
CA MET A 233 -0.31 19.15 -39.74
C MET A 233 -0.94 20.11 -40.74
N ASP A 234 -2.24 20.33 -40.63
CA ASP A 234 -3.00 21.26 -41.47
C ASP A 234 -2.76 22.71 -41.00
N LEU A 235 -1.52 23.18 -41.19
CA LEU A 235 -1.07 24.48 -40.70
C LEU A 235 -0.25 25.20 -41.77
N HIS A 236 -0.73 26.38 -42.15
CA HIS A 236 -0.05 27.31 -43.03
C HIS A 236 0.86 28.25 -42.23
N GLN A 237 2.14 28.36 -42.62
CA GLN A 237 3.12 29.16 -41.89
C GLN A 237 4.06 29.92 -42.85
N ILE A 238 4.71 30.94 -42.30
CA ILE A 238 5.86 31.60 -42.94
C ILE A 238 7.13 31.27 -42.14
N GLY A 239 8.27 31.20 -42.81
CA GLY A 239 9.53 30.94 -42.15
C GLY A 239 10.68 30.72 -43.13
N PHE A 240 11.65 29.91 -42.71
CA PHE A 240 12.83 29.58 -43.50
C PHE A 240 12.94 28.07 -43.72
N ILE A 241 13.62 27.69 -44.81
CA ILE A 241 14.05 26.31 -45.06
C ILE A 241 15.35 26.06 -44.29
N ALA A 242 15.34 25.10 -43.36
CA ALA A 242 16.48 24.81 -42.49
C ALA A 242 17.77 24.52 -43.26
N GLN A 243 17.68 23.79 -44.38
CA GLN A 243 18.83 23.44 -45.24
C GLN A 243 19.47 24.68 -45.88
N ASN A 244 18.66 25.64 -46.32
CA ASN A 244 19.17 26.89 -46.89
C ASN A 244 19.83 27.76 -45.81
N VAL A 245 19.23 27.83 -44.62
CA VAL A 245 19.87 28.55 -43.49
C VAL A 245 21.17 27.86 -43.07
N GLN A 246 21.23 26.52 -43.11
CA GLN A 246 22.44 25.77 -42.74
C GLN A 246 23.66 26.12 -43.60
N GLU A 247 23.45 26.42 -44.89
CA GLU A 247 24.53 26.78 -45.83
C GLU A 247 25.26 28.06 -45.40
N TYR A 248 24.53 29.04 -44.85
CA TYR A 248 25.05 30.37 -44.54
C TYR A 248 25.24 30.63 -43.03
N PHE A 249 24.40 30.02 -42.19
CA PHE A 249 24.38 30.17 -40.73
C PHE A 249 24.22 28.81 -40.03
N PRO A 250 25.19 27.88 -40.19
CA PRO A 250 25.08 26.51 -39.67
C PRO A 250 24.89 26.44 -38.15
N SER A 251 25.38 27.44 -37.40
CA SER A 251 25.24 27.50 -35.94
C SER A 251 23.81 27.72 -35.44
N LEU A 252 22.89 28.15 -36.32
CA LEU A 252 21.49 28.31 -35.97
C LEU A 252 20.69 27.00 -36.11
N ILE A 253 21.27 25.97 -36.72
CA ILE A 253 20.60 24.72 -37.01
C ILE A 253 20.99 23.65 -35.99
N ARG A 254 19.99 22.99 -35.43
CA ARG A 254 20.15 21.77 -34.64
C ARG A 254 19.70 20.57 -35.46
N THR A 255 20.47 19.50 -35.40
CA THR A 255 20.13 18.21 -36.00
C THR A 255 19.71 17.27 -34.90
N ASP A 256 18.47 16.78 -34.96
CA ASP A 256 17.96 15.81 -34.00
C ASP A 256 18.54 14.42 -34.26
N ASN A 257 18.50 13.54 -33.25
CA ASN A 257 19.06 12.20 -33.34
C ASN A 257 18.03 11.15 -33.80
N ASP A 258 17.10 11.53 -34.67
CA ASP A 258 16.17 10.61 -35.31
C ASP A 258 16.79 9.96 -36.56
N ALA A 259 16.09 8.97 -37.12
CA ALA A 259 16.55 8.26 -38.31
C ALA A 259 16.69 9.18 -39.54
N GLN A 260 15.92 10.27 -39.59
CA GLN A 260 15.88 11.20 -40.72
C GLN A 260 16.82 12.40 -40.55
N LYS A 261 17.49 12.53 -39.40
CA LYS A 261 18.34 13.69 -39.05
C LYS A 261 17.59 15.01 -39.24
N THR A 262 16.40 15.09 -38.67
CA THR A 262 15.52 16.26 -38.78
C THR A 262 16.24 17.53 -38.33
N LEU A 263 16.18 18.57 -39.15
CA LEU A 263 16.80 19.87 -38.88
C LEU A 263 15.78 20.82 -38.26
N SER A 264 16.17 21.49 -37.18
CA SER A 264 15.39 22.53 -36.51
C SER A 264 16.18 23.84 -36.45
N LEU A 265 15.47 24.96 -36.53
CA LEU A 265 16.05 26.31 -36.55
C LEU A 265 15.86 27.03 -35.21
N ASN A 266 16.94 27.58 -34.66
CA ASN A 266 16.90 28.47 -33.51
C ASN A 266 16.52 29.90 -33.92
N TYR A 267 15.22 30.15 -34.04
CA TYR A 267 14.67 31.47 -34.39
C TYR A 267 15.06 32.57 -33.39
N GLN A 268 15.21 32.26 -32.09
CA GLN A 268 15.59 33.25 -31.08
C GLN A 268 16.95 33.88 -31.39
N THR A 269 17.91 33.06 -31.84
CA THR A 269 19.29 33.51 -32.12
C THR A 269 19.45 34.14 -33.51
N MET A 270 18.50 33.92 -34.44
CA MET A 270 18.51 34.54 -35.78
C MET A 270 18.49 36.08 -35.73
N THR A 271 17.96 36.65 -34.65
CA THR A 271 17.96 38.10 -34.41
C THR A 271 19.37 38.71 -34.42
N VAL A 272 20.40 37.95 -34.06
CA VAL A 272 21.79 38.43 -33.96
C VAL A 272 22.42 38.68 -35.35
N PRO A 273 22.40 37.72 -36.31
CA PRO A 273 22.76 38.01 -37.70
C PRO A 273 21.95 39.15 -38.33
N LEU A 274 20.64 39.24 -38.04
CA LEU A 274 19.80 40.33 -38.56
C LEU A 274 20.27 41.69 -38.06
N LEU A 275 20.62 41.81 -36.77
CA LEU A 275 21.22 43.02 -36.20
C LEU A 275 22.54 43.37 -36.90
N LYS A 276 23.40 42.38 -37.14
CA LYS A 276 24.68 42.62 -37.81
C LYS A 276 24.50 43.10 -39.25
N GLY A 277 23.56 42.50 -39.99
CA GLY A 277 23.19 42.97 -41.33
C GLY A 277 22.61 44.39 -41.34
N TRP A 278 21.83 44.74 -40.32
CA TRP A 278 21.34 46.12 -40.16
C TRP A 278 22.47 47.12 -39.93
N GLN A 279 23.45 46.79 -39.07
CA GLN A 279 24.63 47.62 -38.84
C GLN A 279 25.44 47.85 -40.13
N GLU A 280 25.65 46.81 -40.93
CA GLU A 280 26.31 46.93 -42.23
C GLU A 280 25.51 47.82 -43.20
N HIS A 281 24.19 47.70 -43.20
CA HIS A 281 23.34 48.54 -44.03
C HIS A 281 23.38 50.02 -43.61
N ASP A 282 23.41 50.30 -42.30
CA ASP A 282 23.55 51.65 -41.76
C ASP A 282 24.90 52.28 -42.15
N GLU A 283 25.99 51.51 -42.07
CA GLU A 283 27.32 51.95 -42.54
C GLU A 283 27.32 52.35 -44.02
N LEU A 284 26.65 51.57 -44.88
CA LEU A 284 26.49 51.88 -46.30
C LEU A 284 25.64 53.13 -46.53
N ILE A 285 24.53 53.30 -45.80
CA ILE A 285 23.67 54.48 -45.90
C ILE A 285 24.46 55.75 -45.54
N VAL A 286 25.24 55.71 -44.45
CA VAL A 286 26.07 56.84 -44.02
C VAL A 286 27.13 57.16 -45.07
N ALA A 287 27.77 56.14 -45.67
CA ALA A 287 28.73 56.34 -46.74
C ALA A 287 28.10 57.00 -47.98
N GLN A 288 26.94 56.50 -48.42
CA GLN A 288 26.20 57.05 -49.56
C GLN A 288 25.74 58.49 -49.31
N GLN A 289 25.31 58.83 -48.08
CA GLN A 289 24.92 60.19 -47.73
C GLN A 289 26.08 61.17 -47.82
N ARG A 290 27.30 60.77 -47.39
CA ARG A 290 28.49 61.61 -47.53
C ARG A 290 28.84 61.86 -48.99
N GLU A 291 28.77 60.82 -49.83
CA GLU A 291 29.01 60.96 -51.27
C GLU A 291 27.98 61.88 -51.92
N LEU A 292 26.70 61.75 -51.58
CA LEU A 292 25.65 62.64 -52.07
C LEU A 292 25.87 64.10 -51.66
N ILE A 293 26.38 64.37 -50.45
CA ILE A 293 26.72 65.73 -50.03
C ILE A 293 27.88 66.28 -50.87
N SER A 294 28.92 65.47 -51.09
CA SER A 294 30.08 65.85 -51.93
C SER A 294 29.65 66.17 -53.36
N LEU A 295 28.87 65.27 -53.99
CA LEU A 295 28.36 65.45 -55.36
C LEU A 295 27.47 66.68 -55.48
N LYS A 296 26.60 66.94 -54.48
CA LYS A 296 25.78 68.16 -54.48
C LYS A 296 26.64 69.43 -54.42
N SER A 297 27.69 69.43 -53.61
CA SER A 297 28.63 70.55 -53.54
C SER A 297 29.33 70.78 -54.88
N GLU A 298 29.79 69.72 -55.53
CA GLU A 298 30.47 69.81 -56.83
C GLU A 298 29.52 70.32 -57.92
N VAL A 299 28.28 69.83 -57.96
CA VAL A 299 27.26 70.30 -58.91
C VAL A 299 26.96 71.79 -58.72
N GLU A 300 26.88 72.29 -57.49
CA GLU A 300 26.67 73.72 -57.23
C GLU A 300 27.85 74.57 -57.68
N GLU A 301 29.09 74.13 -57.48
CA GLU A 301 30.28 74.83 -57.96
C GLU A 301 30.35 74.84 -59.50
N LEU A 302 30.04 73.72 -60.16
CA LEU A 302 29.96 73.65 -61.62
C LEU A 302 28.85 74.56 -62.17
N ARG A 303 27.70 74.63 -61.51
CA ARG A 303 26.61 75.55 -61.89
C ARG A 303 27.04 77.00 -61.83
N LYS A 304 27.77 77.41 -60.79
CA LYS A 304 28.34 78.77 -60.68
C LYS A 304 29.32 79.05 -61.82
N ALA A 305 30.27 78.14 -62.06
CA ALA A 305 31.24 78.31 -63.14
C ALA A 305 30.59 78.42 -64.53
N VAL A 306 29.55 77.63 -64.81
CA VAL A 306 28.78 77.72 -66.05
C VAL A 306 28.03 79.05 -66.15
N ALA A 307 27.46 79.55 -65.05
CA ALA A 307 26.78 80.84 -65.02
C ALA A 307 27.75 82.00 -65.29
N GLU A 308 28.94 81.98 -64.67
CA GLU A 308 30.00 82.97 -64.90
C GLU A 308 30.47 82.97 -66.36
N LEU A 309 30.75 81.79 -66.93
CA LEU A 309 31.16 81.66 -68.33
C LEU A 309 30.09 82.18 -69.30
N LYS A 310 28.80 81.89 -69.05
CA LYS A 310 27.69 82.45 -69.84
C LYS A 310 27.63 83.97 -69.74
N GLY A 311 27.86 84.52 -68.55
CA GLY A 311 27.95 85.97 -68.34
C GLY A 311 29.08 86.59 -69.17
N MET A 312 30.27 85.98 -69.17
CA MET A 312 31.42 86.44 -69.97
C MET A 312 31.20 86.33 -71.49
N LEU A 313 30.44 85.33 -71.94
CA LEU A 313 30.13 85.16 -73.36
C LEU A 313 29.14 86.23 -73.84
N ASN A 314 28.14 86.54 -73.02
CA ASN A 314 27.12 87.54 -73.35
C ASN A 314 27.67 88.97 -73.33
N SER A 315 28.69 89.26 -72.53
CA SER A 315 29.36 90.58 -72.51
C SER A 315 30.33 90.81 -73.67
N ARG A 316 30.61 89.78 -74.49
CA ARG A 316 31.49 89.85 -75.68
C ARG A 316 30.73 90.02 -77.00
N LYS A 317 29.40 90.05 -76.99
CA LYS A 317 28.57 90.43 -78.14
C LYS A 317 28.16 91.89 -78.05
#